data_AF-A0A3A8TNE1-F1
#
_entry.id   AF-A0A3A8TNE1-F1
#
_cell.length_a   1.000
_cell.length_b   1.000
_cell.length_c   1.000
_cell.angle_alpha   90.00
_cell.angle_beta   90.00
_cell.angle_gamma   90.00
#
_symmetry.space_group_name_H-M   'P 1'
#
loop_
_entity.id
_entity.type
_entity.pdbx_description
1 polymer ?
#
loop_
_entity_poly.entity_id
_entity_poly.type
_entity_poly.pdbx_seq_one_letter_code
_entity_poly.pdbx_strand_id
1 'polypeptide(L)'
;MAQFRKVTLWLSPPYPNEEPRATYPLSELKSVEFSNVFIFEKESKRMPVFVLHELSHAYDDQVLGWEHAGLAAVYERAMASKSYDCVDRSRRPGRPHTFERAYATTDVGEYFAENSEALFGRNDFYLFTCEELGKPDPGLLALLQQVWEVPTTTTPTPPTASTS
;
A
#
# COMPACT_ATOMS: atom_id res chain seq x y z
N MET A 1 -8.30 12.48 7.22
CA MET A 1 -8.28 11.49 8.36
C MET A 1 -9.65 11.02 8.91
N ALA A 2 -10.81 11.60 8.57
CA ALA A 2 -12.10 11.21 9.15
C ALA A 2 -12.78 9.96 8.54
N GLN A 3 -12.30 9.48 7.39
CA GLN A 3 -13.02 8.47 6.58
C GLN A 3 -12.78 7.02 7.02
N PHE A 4 -11.58 6.67 7.52
CA PHE A 4 -11.32 5.33 8.05
C PHE A 4 -12.21 4.92 9.22
N ARG A 5 -12.83 5.87 9.91
CA ARG A 5 -13.74 5.59 11.04
C ARG A 5 -15.05 4.92 10.61
N LYS A 6 -15.32 4.82 9.30
CA LYS A 6 -16.58 4.27 8.76
C LYS A 6 -16.42 2.91 8.08
N VAL A 7 -15.19 2.44 7.86
CA VAL A 7 -14.96 1.12 7.25
C VAL A 7 -15.24 0.05 8.29
N THR A 8 -16.23 -0.81 8.03
CA THR A 8 -16.55 -1.92 8.91
C THR A 8 -15.52 -3.03 8.71
N LEU A 9 -14.95 -3.52 9.82
CA LEU A 9 -14.09 -4.69 9.82
C LEU A 9 -14.91 -5.91 10.23
N TRP A 10 -14.95 -6.92 9.38
CA TRP A 10 -15.66 -8.16 9.65
C TRP A 10 -14.67 -9.30 9.84
N LEU A 11 -14.86 -10.10 10.88
CA LEU A 11 -14.04 -11.28 11.15
C LEU A 11 -14.91 -12.52 11.01
N SER A 12 -14.47 -13.43 10.15
CA SER A 12 -15.19 -14.65 9.83
C SER A 12 -14.28 -15.87 10.01
N PRO A 13 -14.85 -17.05 10.32
CA PRO A 13 -14.13 -18.30 10.13
C PRO A 13 -13.79 -18.50 8.63
N PRO A 14 -12.75 -19.29 8.30
CA PRO A 14 -12.49 -19.68 6.92
C PRO A 14 -13.69 -20.36 6.27
N TYR A 15 -13.95 -20.04 5.00
CA TYR A 15 -14.99 -20.72 4.23
C TYR A 15 -14.50 -22.07 3.69
N PRO A 16 -15.38 -23.08 3.61
CA PRO A 16 -15.04 -24.35 2.97
C PRO A 16 -14.62 -24.14 1.51
N ASN A 17 -13.47 -24.69 1.12
CA ASN A 17 -12.89 -24.62 -0.22
C ASN A 17 -12.39 -23.23 -0.67
N GLU A 18 -12.23 -22.28 0.25
CA GLU A 18 -11.59 -21.00 -0.04
C GLU A 18 -10.31 -20.84 0.77
N GLU A 19 -9.30 -20.21 0.15
CA GLU A 19 -8.08 -19.82 0.85
C GLU A 19 -8.41 -18.68 1.83
N PRO A 20 -8.08 -18.80 3.13
CA PRO A 20 -8.33 -17.75 4.10
C PRO A 20 -7.52 -16.49 3.75
N ARG A 21 -8.17 -15.33 3.68
CA ARG A 21 -7.54 -14.06 3.33
C ARG A 21 -8.18 -12.85 4.01
N ALA A 22 -7.46 -11.74 3.99
CA ALA A 22 -8.07 -10.43 4.12
C ALA A 22 -8.53 -9.97 2.74
N THR A 23 -9.67 -9.30 2.65
CA THR A 23 -10.15 -8.76 1.38
C THR A 23 -11.09 -7.59 1.62
N TYR A 24 -11.00 -6.56 0.78
CA TYR A 24 -12.07 -5.62 0.52
C TYR A 24 -12.91 -6.09 -0.68
N PRO A 25 -13.98 -6.88 -0.47
CA PRO A 25 -14.81 -7.32 -1.58
C PRO A 25 -15.55 -6.13 -2.20
N LEU A 26 -15.63 -6.12 -3.53
CA LEU A 26 -16.48 -5.21 -4.32
C LEU A 26 -17.98 -5.56 -4.17
N SER A 27 -18.43 -5.73 -2.91
CA SER A 27 -19.80 -6.02 -2.52
C SER A 27 -20.48 -4.77 -1.98
N GLU A 28 -21.81 -4.78 -1.88
CA GLU A 28 -22.58 -3.65 -1.35
C GLU A 28 -22.20 -3.26 0.09
N LEU A 29 -21.55 -4.16 0.84
CA LEU A 29 -21.25 -3.98 2.26
C LEU A 29 -20.07 -3.03 2.53
N LYS A 30 -19.29 -2.63 1.51
CA LYS A 30 -18.16 -1.66 1.60
C LYS A 30 -17.32 -1.86 2.88
N SER A 31 -16.96 -3.10 3.15
CA SER A 31 -16.32 -3.57 4.39
C SER A 31 -15.06 -4.37 4.08
N VAL A 32 -14.12 -4.41 5.03
CA VAL A 32 -12.98 -5.33 4.95
C VAL A 32 -13.32 -6.61 5.71
N GLU A 33 -13.19 -7.76 5.07
CA GLU A 33 -13.36 -9.07 5.69
C GLU A 33 -12.01 -9.74 5.96
N PHE A 34 -11.87 -10.30 7.15
CA PHE A 34 -10.77 -11.17 7.56
C PHE A 34 -11.30 -12.58 7.79
N SER A 35 -11.11 -13.46 6.81
CA SER A 35 -11.35 -14.90 6.96
C SER A 35 -10.08 -15.64 7.40
N ASN A 36 -8.93 -14.99 7.31
CA ASN A 36 -7.61 -15.50 7.71
C ASN A 36 -7.33 -15.45 9.22
N VAL A 37 -8.36 -15.31 10.07
CA VAL A 37 -8.21 -15.11 11.53
C VAL A 37 -7.33 -16.16 12.21
N PHE A 38 -7.40 -17.43 11.78
CA PHE A 38 -6.61 -18.51 12.37
C PHE A 38 -5.14 -18.54 11.92
N ILE A 39 -4.82 -17.83 10.83
CA ILE A 39 -3.45 -17.70 10.30
C ILE A 39 -2.96 -16.26 10.33
N PHE A 40 -3.62 -15.37 11.07
CA PHE A 40 -3.35 -13.93 11.06
C PHE A 40 -1.87 -13.62 11.32
N GLU A 41 -1.26 -14.25 12.33
CA GLU A 41 0.16 -14.05 12.65
C GLU A 41 1.09 -14.46 11.48
N LYS A 42 0.75 -15.55 10.78
CA LYS A 42 1.50 -16.01 9.61
C LYS A 42 1.40 -14.99 8.48
N GLU A 43 0.21 -14.45 8.23
CA GLU A 43 0.00 -13.43 7.20
C GLU A 43 0.64 -12.09 7.57
N SER A 44 0.58 -11.64 8.82
CA SER A 44 1.31 -10.45 9.28
C SER A 44 2.83 -10.61 9.20
N LYS A 45 3.37 -11.84 9.27
CA LYS A 45 4.80 -12.06 9.01
C LYS A 45 5.13 -12.01 7.52
N ARG A 46 4.18 -12.36 6.65
CA ARG A 46 4.35 -12.34 5.19
C ARG A 46 4.21 -10.93 4.63
N MET A 47 3.20 -10.20 5.09
CA MET A 47 2.75 -8.90 4.59
C MET A 47 2.42 -8.03 5.81
N PRO A 48 3.41 -7.30 6.36
CA PRO A 48 3.36 -6.70 7.70
C PRO A 48 2.15 -5.83 7.99
N VAL A 49 1.67 -5.11 6.98
CA VAL A 49 0.55 -4.18 7.09
C VAL A 49 -0.58 -4.52 6.14
N PHE A 50 -0.86 -5.81 5.90
CA PHE A 50 -1.95 -6.25 5.03
C PHE A 50 -3.33 -5.70 5.44
N VAL A 51 -3.54 -5.38 6.72
CA VAL A 51 -4.77 -4.70 7.16
C VAL A 51 -4.87 -3.31 6.52
N LEU A 52 -3.76 -2.57 6.44
CA LEU A 52 -3.69 -1.27 5.78
C LEU A 52 -3.88 -1.40 4.27
N HIS A 53 -3.40 -2.50 3.66
CA HIS A 53 -3.62 -2.80 2.25
C HIS A 53 -5.12 -2.82 1.93
N GLU A 54 -5.89 -3.65 2.63
CA GLU A 54 -7.34 -3.74 2.41
C GLU A 54 -8.08 -2.45 2.76
N LEU A 55 -7.60 -1.74 3.78
CA LEU A 55 -8.12 -0.41 4.12
C LEU A 55 -7.81 0.63 3.01
N SER A 56 -6.72 0.47 2.27
CA SER A 56 -6.38 1.34 1.14
C SER A 56 -7.34 1.09 -0.02
N HIS A 57 -7.71 -0.16 -0.29
CA HIS A 57 -8.81 -0.47 -1.24
C HIS A 57 -10.13 0.17 -0.81
N ALA A 58 -10.46 0.11 0.48
CA ALA A 58 -11.66 0.79 1.00
C ALA A 58 -11.59 2.31 0.85
N TYR A 59 -10.41 2.90 1.02
CA TYR A 59 -10.21 4.34 0.85
C TYR A 59 -10.33 4.75 -0.63
N ASP A 60 -9.76 3.97 -1.54
CA ASP A 60 -9.87 4.23 -2.97
C ASP A 60 -11.36 4.20 -3.40
N ASP A 61 -12.12 3.18 -3.01
CA ASP A 61 -13.55 3.08 -3.31
C ASP A 61 -14.40 4.21 -2.70
N GLN A 62 -14.16 4.57 -1.44
CA GLN A 62 -15.08 5.42 -0.67
C GLN A 62 -14.70 6.91 -0.70
N VAL A 63 -13.46 7.24 -1.05
CA VAL A 63 -12.91 8.59 -0.91
C VAL A 63 -12.42 9.14 -2.24
N LEU A 64 -11.56 8.39 -2.92
CA LEU A 64 -10.95 8.85 -4.17
C LEU A 64 -11.87 8.60 -5.36
N GLY A 65 -12.58 7.47 -5.31
CA GLY A 65 -13.18 6.83 -6.46
C GLY A 65 -12.10 6.16 -7.31
N TRP A 66 -12.40 4.94 -7.78
CA TRP A 66 -11.51 4.10 -8.59
C TRP A 66 -10.90 4.76 -9.84
N GLU A 67 -11.41 5.92 -10.26
CA GLU A 67 -10.97 6.69 -11.43
C GLU A 67 -10.11 7.91 -11.07
N HIS A 68 -9.42 7.90 -9.93
CA HIS A 68 -8.57 9.02 -9.53
C HIS A 68 -7.45 9.28 -10.54
N ALA A 69 -7.60 10.34 -11.35
CA ALA A 69 -6.74 10.62 -12.51
C ALA A 69 -5.25 10.74 -12.15
N GLY A 70 -4.93 11.28 -10.97
CA GLY A 70 -3.54 11.36 -10.50
C GLY A 70 -2.91 9.99 -10.26
N LEU A 71 -3.70 9.04 -9.72
CA LEU A 71 -3.27 7.66 -9.44
C LEU A 71 -3.04 6.92 -10.76
N ALA A 72 -3.99 7.02 -11.69
CA ALA A 72 -3.87 6.44 -13.02
C ALA A 72 -2.60 6.96 -13.74
N ALA A 73 -2.32 8.26 -13.65
CA ALA A 73 -1.15 8.86 -14.30
C ALA A 73 0.19 8.39 -13.70
N VAL A 74 0.30 8.21 -12.38
CA VAL A 74 1.53 7.64 -11.77
C VAL A 74 1.67 6.15 -12.10
N TYR A 75 0.55 5.41 -12.10
CA TYR A 75 0.52 3.99 -12.43
C TYR A 75 1.00 3.73 -13.86
N GLU A 76 0.45 4.45 -14.84
CA GLU A 76 0.85 4.34 -16.24
C GLU A 76 2.35 4.59 -16.44
N ARG A 77 2.91 5.63 -15.79
CA ARG A 77 4.36 5.89 -15.84
C ARG A 77 5.19 4.77 -15.21
N ALA A 78 4.73 4.23 -14.08
CA ALA A 78 5.39 3.12 -13.40
C ALA A 78 5.36 1.82 -14.23
N MET A 79 4.26 1.55 -14.94
CA MET A 79 4.17 0.38 -15.83
C MET A 79 5.03 0.58 -17.09
N ALA A 80 5.04 1.80 -17.65
CA ALA A 80 5.88 2.13 -18.80
C ALA A 80 7.39 2.04 -18.51
N SER A 81 7.82 2.35 -17.27
CA SER A 81 9.22 2.25 -16.86
C SER A 81 9.70 0.80 -16.68
N LYS A 82 8.78 -0.16 -16.52
CA LYS A 82 9.05 -1.57 -16.22
C LYS A 82 9.82 -1.79 -14.91
N SER A 83 9.89 -0.79 -14.03
CA SER A 83 10.63 -0.89 -12.77
C SER A 83 10.04 -1.91 -11.79
N TYR A 84 8.80 -2.33 -12.03
CA TYR A 84 8.06 -3.30 -11.21
C TYR A 84 8.02 -4.73 -11.82
N ASP A 85 8.65 -4.95 -12.99
CA ASP A 85 8.60 -6.23 -13.69
C ASP A 85 9.32 -7.37 -12.95
N CYS A 86 10.36 -7.03 -12.19
CA CYS A 86 11.13 -7.96 -11.38
C CYS A 86 11.74 -7.23 -10.18
N VAL A 87 11.09 -7.35 -9.03
CA VAL A 87 11.47 -6.66 -7.79
C VAL A 87 11.81 -7.65 -6.69
N ASP A 88 12.57 -7.19 -5.72
CA ASP A 88 12.85 -7.94 -4.50
C ASP A 88 11.54 -8.12 -3.70
N ARG A 89 11.26 -9.35 -3.26
CA ARG A 89 10.16 -9.71 -2.37
C ARG A 89 10.67 -10.38 -1.11
N SER A 90 10.27 -9.83 0.03
CA SER A 90 10.48 -10.41 1.35
C SER A 90 9.25 -11.20 1.82
N ARG A 91 9.29 -12.53 1.76
CA ARG A 91 8.12 -13.37 2.10
C ARG A 91 7.87 -13.57 3.58
N ARG A 92 8.89 -13.37 4.42
CA ARG A 92 8.85 -13.35 5.90
C ARG A 92 10.26 -13.18 6.47
N PRO A 93 10.39 -12.69 7.72
CA PRO A 93 11.67 -12.59 8.39
C PRO A 93 12.46 -13.91 8.40
N GLY A 94 13.76 -13.83 8.11
CA GLY A 94 14.68 -14.96 8.15
C GLY A 94 14.56 -15.94 6.97
N ARG A 95 13.76 -15.63 5.95
CA ARG A 95 13.75 -16.40 4.69
C ARG A 95 14.52 -15.66 3.60
N PRO A 96 15.15 -16.40 2.65
CA PRO A 96 15.70 -15.78 1.46
C PRO A 96 14.64 -14.99 0.73
N HIS A 97 15.05 -13.83 0.23
CA HIS A 97 14.23 -13.03 -0.65
C HIS A 97 14.03 -13.74 -2.00
N THR A 98 12.93 -13.42 -2.68
CA THR A 98 12.65 -13.88 -4.04
C THR A 98 12.57 -12.69 -4.98
N PHE A 99 12.72 -12.93 -6.28
CA PHE A 99 12.57 -11.89 -7.30
C PHE A 99 11.40 -12.23 -8.21
N GLU A 100 10.45 -11.33 -8.31
CA GLU A 100 9.20 -11.55 -9.06
C GLU A 100 8.54 -10.23 -9.44
N ARG A 101 7.55 -10.29 -10.33
CA ARG A 101 6.75 -9.13 -10.72
C ARG A 101 6.00 -8.60 -9.49
N ALA A 102 6.06 -7.29 -9.27
CA ALA A 102 5.40 -6.69 -8.11
C ALA A 102 3.89 -6.85 -8.19
N TYR A 103 3.25 -7.10 -7.05
CA TYR A 103 1.80 -7.23 -6.98
C TYR A 103 1.07 -5.93 -7.35
N ALA A 104 1.72 -4.78 -7.07
CA ALA A 104 1.35 -3.44 -7.51
C ALA A 104 1.15 -3.28 -9.04
N THR A 105 1.57 -4.26 -9.87
CA THR A 105 1.36 -4.20 -11.32
C THR A 105 0.01 -4.74 -11.78
N THR A 106 -0.78 -5.33 -10.88
CA THR A 106 -2.05 -5.99 -11.20
C THR A 106 -3.08 -5.00 -11.74
N ASP A 107 -3.30 -3.91 -11.01
CA ASP A 107 -4.14 -2.78 -11.40
C ASP A 107 -3.81 -1.52 -10.56
N VAL A 108 -4.54 -0.43 -10.78
CA VAL A 108 -4.34 0.86 -10.10
C VAL A 108 -4.64 0.78 -8.60
N GLY A 109 -5.61 -0.05 -8.19
CA GLY A 109 -5.98 -0.22 -6.79
C GLY A 109 -4.89 -0.97 -6.01
N GLU A 110 -4.39 -2.07 -6.57
CA GLU A 110 -3.28 -2.82 -6.00
C GLU A 110 -2.01 -1.96 -5.97
N TYR A 111 -1.78 -1.15 -7.01
CA TYR A 111 -0.69 -0.18 -7.01
C TYR A 111 -0.80 0.81 -5.86
N PHE A 112 -2.00 1.32 -5.59
CA PHE A 112 -2.23 2.25 -4.50
C PHE A 112 -2.07 1.59 -3.13
N ALA A 113 -2.63 0.40 -2.93
CA ALA A 113 -2.57 -0.32 -1.68
C ALA A 113 -1.13 -0.68 -1.30
N GLU A 114 -0.38 -1.31 -2.22
CA GLU A 114 1.03 -1.70 -2.03
C GLU A 114 1.93 -0.50 -1.71
N ASN A 115 1.79 0.60 -2.43
CA ASN A 115 2.60 1.79 -2.16
C ASN A 115 2.17 2.53 -0.88
N SER A 116 0.92 2.37 -0.44
CA SER A 116 0.46 2.86 0.86
C SER A 116 1.04 2.04 2.02
N GLU A 117 1.28 0.74 1.83
CA GLU A 117 2.04 -0.07 2.80
C GLU A 117 3.45 0.48 3.02
N ALA A 118 4.15 0.81 1.92
CA ALA A 118 5.49 1.39 1.99
C ALA A 118 5.49 2.79 2.64
N LEU A 119 4.44 3.59 2.42
CA LEU A 119 4.33 4.93 3.00
C LEU A 119 4.23 4.91 4.53
N PHE A 120 3.38 4.04 5.08
CA PHE A 120 3.04 4.05 6.51
C PHE A 120 3.74 2.96 7.33
N GLY A 121 4.28 1.93 6.68
CA GLY A 121 4.86 0.78 7.34
C GLY A 121 5.95 0.15 6.49
N ARG A 122 5.78 -1.13 6.19
CA ARG A 122 6.73 -1.89 5.39
C ARG A 122 5.98 -2.81 4.43
N ASN A 123 6.22 -2.63 3.14
CA ASN A 123 5.71 -3.52 2.10
C ASN A 123 6.48 -4.87 2.07
N ASP A 124 5.88 -5.94 1.53
CA ASP A 124 6.54 -7.21 1.25
C ASP A 124 7.22 -7.25 -0.13
N PHE A 125 6.88 -6.33 -1.03
CA PHE A 125 7.61 -6.06 -2.28
C PHE A 125 8.42 -4.76 -2.20
N TYR A 126 9.55 -4.71 -2.90
CA TYR A 126 10.23 -3.44 -3.16
C TYR A 126 9.31 -2.57 -4.04
N LEU A 127 8.98 -1.33 -3.66
CA LEU A 127 9.60 -0.46 -2.66
C LEU A 127 9.14 -0.78 -1.23
N PHE A 128 10.08 -1.09 -0.32
CA PHE A 128 9.74 -1.60 1.01
C PHE A 128 9.40 -0.48 2.01
N THR A 129 9.99 0.71 1.86
CA THR A 129 9.85 1.81 2.83
C THR A 129 9.55 3.14 2.15
N CYS A 130 9.10 4.10 2.97
CA CYS A 130 8.78 5.46 2.53
C CYS A 130 9.98 6.16 1.89
N GLU A 131 11.19 5.97 2.40
CA GLU A 131 12.42 6.53 1.82
C GLU A 131 12.75 5.96 0.44
N GLU A 132 12.26 4.75 0.14
CA GLU A 132 12.46 4.11 -1.16
C GLU A 132 11.45 4.62 -2.20
N LEU A 133 10.21 4.94 -1.79
CA LEU A 133 9.15 5.48 -2.66
C LEU A 133 9.62 6.67 -3.51
N GLY A 134 10.39 7.59 -2.93
CA GLY A 134 10.83 8.81 -3.59
C GLY A 134 11.99 8.62 -4.60
N LYS A 135 12.64 7.45 -4.62
CA LYS A 135 13.83 7.23 -5.48
C LYS A 135 13.47 7.01 -6.96
N PRO A 136 12.52 6.12 -7.32
CA PRO A 136 12.19 5.86 -8.72
C PRO A 136 11.18 6.86 -9.31
N ASP A 137 10.21 7.34 -8.53
CA ASP A 137 9.23 8.35 -8.95
C ASP A 137 8.91 9.31 -7.80
N PRO A 138 9.56 10.49 -7.72
CA PRO A 138 9.23 11.51 -6.74
C PRO A 138 7.75 11.96 -6.80
N GLY A 139 7.11 11.84 -7.96
CA GLY A 139 5.70 12.17 -8.15
C GLY A 139 4.76 11.20 -7.45
N LEU A 140 5.15 9.92 -7.30
CA LEU A 140 4.38 8.94 -6.53
C LEU A 140 4.33 9.31 -5.04
N LEU A 141 5.49 9.58 -4.43
CA LEU A 141 5.55 9.93 -3.01
C LEU A 141 4.77 11.22 -2.73
N ALA A 142 4.92 12.24 -3.57
CA ALA A 142 4.18 13.49 -3.44
C ALA A 142 2.66 13.27 -3.55
N LEU A 143 2.21 12.45 -4.51
CA LEU A 143 0.81 12.12 -4.67
C LEU A 143 0.26 11.37 -3.45
N LEU A 144 0.97 10.37 -2.96
CA LEU A 144 0.57 9.61 -1.78
C LEU A 144 0.46 10.50 -0.54
N GLN A 145 1.44 11.38 -0.33
CA GLN A 145 1.39 12.35 0.78
C GLN A 145 0.18 13.30 0.66
N GLN A 146 -0.14 13.76 -0.55
CA GLN A 146 -1.33 14.58 -0.81
C GLN A 146 -2.62 13.80 -0.52
N VAL A 147 -2.76 12.60 -1.11
CA VAL A 147 -3.95 11.75 -1.01
C VAL A 147 -4.24 11.34 0.43
N TRP A 148 -3.19 11.03 1.18
CA TRP A 148 -3.27 10.61 2.57
C TRP A 148 -3.22 11.76 3.59
N GLU A 149 -3.10 13.01 3.13
CA GLU A 149 -2.96 14.20 3.97
C GLU A 149 -1.76 14.11 4.95
N VAL A 150 -0.66 13.45 4.53
CA VAL A 150 0.56 13.29 5.32
C VAL A 150 1.46 14.50 5.07
N PRO A 151 2.00 15.15 6.12
CA PRO A 151 2.91 16.28 5.95
C PRO A 151 4.13 15.88 5.11
N THR A 152 4.43 16.66 4.07
CA THR A 152 5.74 16.61 3.41
C THR A 152 6.79 17.13 4.38
N THR A 153 7.71 16.27 4.83
CA THR A 153 8.88 16.72 5.59
C THR A 153 9.79 17.50 4.64
N THR A 154 9.52 18.79 4.47
CA THR A 154 10.48 19.71 3.89
C THR A 154 11.67 19.77 4.85
N THR A 155 12.83 19.27 4.43
CA THR A 155 14.09 19.44 5.13
C THR A 155 14.21 20.91 5.60
N PRO A 156 14.43 21.19 6.90
CA PRO A 156 14.61 22.56 7.35
C PRO A 156 15.80 23.16 6.61
N THR A 157 15.59 24.29 5.94
CA THR A 157 16.67 25.11 5.41
C THR A 157 17.65 25.39 6.57
N PRO A 158 18.96 25.09 6.44
CA PRO A 158 19.92 25.42 7.48
C PRO A 158 19.85 26.92 7.77
N PRO A 159 19.86 27.36 9.04
CA PRO A 159 19.88 28.78 9.35
C PRO A 159 21.12 29.40 8.70
N THR A 160 20.91 30.45 7.92
CA THR A 160 21.98 31.26 7.34
C THR A 160 22.87 31.72 8.49
N ALA A 161 24.13 31.28 8.49
CA ALA A 161 25.11 31.72 9.46
C ALA A 161 25.33 33.22 9.26
N SER A 162 24.79 34.04 10.17
CA SER A 162 25.18 35.44 10.30
C SER A 162 26.60 35.48 10.85
N THR A 163 27.57 35.73 9.97
CA THR A 163 28.93 36.11 10.36
C THR A 163 28.89 37.51 10.98
N SER A 164 29.33 37.61 12.24
CA SER A 164 29.73 38.87 12.87
C SER A 164 31.19 39.19 12.55
#